data_AF-A0A0F8Z1R2-F1
#
_entry.id   AF-A0A0F8Z1R2-F1
#
_cell.length_a   1.000
_cell.length_b   1.000
_cell.length_c   1.000
_cell.angle_alpha   90.00
_cell.angle_beta   90.00
_cell.angle_gamma   90.00
#
_symmetry.space_group_name_H-M   'P 1'
#
loop_
_entity.id
_entity.type
_entity.pdbx_description
1 polymer ?
#
loop_
_entity_poly.entity_id
_entity_poly.type
_entity_poly.pdbx_seq_one_letter_code
_entity_poly.pdbx_strand_id
1 'polypeptide(L)'
;ELSILEGNISRVSQLETINNGFFSLNFFLPNDMKAGAYLMKLKAYEKNIEGEITNNGFVDQNIRIKQVPTSLEILLENKEVEPGTDLKIKTILYDQTGEKIDSSAIITIKNKNNKILEQVEITTGGFFEFPIAYNEPPAEWTIIALSNKITGEFHFKIIEKQDVKVDVINNTLILKNIGNVPYNASLMIKFGNEPIRIDLELEVDEVKKYSLKAPDGEYVLEIIADEESKFTENVALTGKSISVKEISDFGVLFETPIVWIFVILILGYVSYVLYRKGFKKTFFGRINLGKININFVFDRNCF
;
A
#
# COMPACT_ATOMS: atom_id res chain seq x y z
N GLU A 1 -54.76 20.79 5.42
CA GLU A 1 -54.06 19.50 5.53
C GLU A 1 -53.02 19.41 4.43
N LEU A 2 -51.75 19.39 4.80
CA LEU A 2 -50.65 19.05 3.91
C LEU A 2 -50.36 17.57 4.06
N SER A 3 -50.22 16.86 2.95
CA SER A 3 -49.75 15.48 2.92
C SER A 3 -48.68 15.29 1.85
N ILE A 4 -47.69 14.44 2.14
CA ILE A 4 -46.66 14.04 1.18
C ILE A 4 -46.79 12.55 0.94
N LEU A 5 -47.09 12.19 -0.31
CA LEU A 5 -47.41 10.83 -0.70
C LEU A 5 -46.27 10.18 -1.48
N GLU A 6 -45.97 8.94 -1.11
CA GLU A 6 -45.15 8.00 -1.85
C GLU A 6 -46.07 6.91 -2.41
N GLY A 7 -46.51 7.06 -3.66
CA GLY A 7 -47.62 6.28 -4.19
C GLY A 7 -48.89 6.56 -3.39
N ASN A 8 -49.38 5.54 -2.66
CA ASN A 8 -50.60 5.63 -1.83
C ASN A 8 -50.31 5.83 -0.33
N ILE A 9 -49.04 5.87 0.08
CA ILE A 9 -48.64 5.95 1.49
C ILE A 9 -48.33 7.41 1.83
N SER A 10 -49.01 7.95 2.85
CA SER A 10 -48.70 9.27 3.40
C SER A 10 -47.49 9.18 4.34
N ARG A 11 -46.40 9.86 3.99
CA ARG A 11 -45.16 9.92 4.77
C ARG A 11 -45.14 11.06 5.78
N VAL A 12 -45.75 12.17 5.42
CA VAL A 12 -45.91 13.36 6.27
C VAL A 12 -47.35 13.82 6.16
N SER A 13 -47.97 14.13 7.29
CA SER A 13 -49.27 14.81 7.32
C SER A 13 -49.25 15.88 8.40
N GLN A 14 -49.67 17.09 8.03
CA GLN A 14 -49.77 18.23 8.95
C GLN A 14 -51.09 18.96 8.72
N LEU A 15 -51.79 19.23 9.82
CA LEU A 15 -53.00 20.01 9.83
C LEU A 15 -52.71 21.40 10.39
N GLU A 16 -53.21 22.43 9.71
CA GLU A 16 -53.11 23.82 10.15
C GLU A 16 -54.44 24.54 9.90
N THR A 17 -54.65 25.63 10.64
CA THR A 17 -55.85 26.47 10.55
C THR A 17 -55.62 27.63 9.58
N ILE A 18 -56.64 27.97 8.79
CA ILE A 18 -56.64 29.12 7.89
C ILE A 18 -57.31 30.29 8.62
N ASN A 19 -56.61 31.43 8.74
CA ASN A 19 -57.11 32.63 9.40
C ASN A 19 -57.27 33.75 8.38
N ASN A 20 -58.51 34.25 8.21
CA ASN A 20 -58.84 35.32 7.25
C ASN A 20 -58.35 35.06 5.82
N GLY A 21 -58.43 33.79 5.37
CA GLY A 21 -58.01 33.39 4.02
C GLY A 21 -56.50 33.20 3.85
N PHE A 22 -55.69 33.41 4.88
CA PHE A 22 -54.24 33.21 4.86
C PHE A 22 -53.82 32.05 5.76
N PHE A 23 -52.76 31.36 5.35
CA PHE A 23 -52.10 30.35 6.14
C PHE A 23 -50.61 30.34 5.80
N SER A 24 -49.79 29.88 6.73
CA SER A 24 -48.38 29.59 6.51
C SER A 24 -48.09 28.27 7.21
N LEU A 25 -47.47 27.34 6.51
CA LEU A 25 -47.21 26.00 7.03
C LEU A 25 -45.72 25.72 6.91
N ASN A 26 -45.10 25.45 8.06
CA ASN A 26 -43.72 24.98 8.16
C ASN A 26 -43.77 23.49 8.48
N PHE A 27 -43.14 22.68 7.65
CA PHE A 27 -43.01 21.25 7.85
C PHE A 27 -41.56 20.83 7.64
N PHE A 28 -41.20 19.70 8.25
CA PHE A 28 -39.90 19.07 8.09
C PHE A 28 -40.06 17.74 7.40
N LEU A 29 -39.17 17.44 6.48
CA LEU A 29 -39.08 16.12 5.86
C LEU A 29 -38.31 15.18 6.78
N PRO A 30 -38.70 13.90 6.90
CA PRO A 30 -37.89 12.91 7.59
C PRO A 30 -36.50 12.83 6.97
N ASN A 31 -35.46 12.72 7.80
CA ASN A 31 -34.07 12.68 7.32
C ASN A 31 -33.74 11.37 6.58
N ASP A 32 -34.51 10.31 6.80
CA ASP A 32 -34.41 8.98 6.17
C ASP A 32 -35.35 8.83 4.96
N MET A 33 -35.87 9.94 4.43
CA MET A 33 -36.74 9.91 3.27
C MET A 33 -35.94 9.53 2.01
N LYS A 34 -36.39 8.49 1.31
CA LYS A 34 -35.73 7.99 0.09
C LYS A 34 -35.66 9.05 -1.01
N ALA A 35 -34.60 9.00 -1.81
CA ALA A 35 -34.48 9.86 -2.99
C ALA A 35 -35.55 9.48 -4.02
N GLY A 36 -36.25 10.47 -4.58
CA GLY A 36 -37.35 10.18 -5.50
C GLY A 36 -38.28 11.35 -5.75
N ALA A 37 -39.31 11.10 -6.55
CA ALA A 37 -40.41 12.02 -6.77
C ALA A 37 -41.57 11.67 -5.83
N TYR A 38 -42.12 12.69 -5.19
CA TYR A 38 -43.23 12.57 -4.25
C TYR A 38 -44.33 13.56 -4.63
N LEU A 39 -45.57 13.20 -4.33
CA LEU A 39 -46.72 14.08 -4.57
C LEU A 39 -47.07 14.80 -3.29
N MET A 40 -46.83 16.11 -3.25
CA MET A 40 -47.29 16.98 -2.18
C MET A 40 -48.72 17.40 -2.49
N LYS A 41 -49.66 17.04 -1.61
CA LYS A 41 -51.06 17.45 -1.71
C LYS A 41 -51.39 18.39 -0.56
N LEU A 42 -51.86 19.58 -0.91
CA LEU A 42 -52.39 20.54 0.05
C LEU A 42 -53.89 20.62 -0.15
N LYS A 43 -54.64 20.17 0.85
CA LYS A 43 -56.11 20.22 0.90
C LYS A 43 -56.53 21.27 1.92
N ALA A 44 -57.30 22.26 1.46
CA ALA A 44 -57.99 23.22 2.31
C ALA A 44 -59.46 22.81 2.39
N TYR A 45 -60.05 22.83 3.58
CA TYR A 45 -61.46 22.53 3.75
C TYR A 45 -62.04 23.28 4.94
N GLU A 46 -63.34 23.57 4.86
CA GLU A 46 -64.14 24.13 5.93
C GLU A 46 -65.03 23.04 6.52
N LYS A 47 -65.23 23.05 7.84
CA LYS A 47 -66.12 22.11 8.54
C LYS A 47 -67.23 22.88 9.26
N ASN A 48 -68.45 22.34 9.25
CA ASN A 48 -69.56 22.87 10.04
C ASN A 48 -69.46 22.46 11.53
N ILE A 49 -70.45 22.86 12.32
CA ILE A 49 -70.55 22.54 13.77
C ILE A 49 -70.66 21.03 14.01
N GLU A 50 -71.20 20.29 13.04
CA GLU A 50 -71.34 18.83 13.06
C GLU A 50 -70.05 18.11 12.60
N GLY A 51 -69.01 18.88 12.19
CA GLY A 51 -67.72 18.37 11.73
C GLY A 51 -67.67 17.94 10.27
N GLU A 52 -68.77 18.14 9.52
CA GLU A 52 -68.89 17.78 8.12
C GLU A 52 -68.18 18.80 7.23
N ILE A 53 -67.52 18.33 6.17
CA ILE A 53 -66.82 19.19 5.22
C ILE A 53 -67.83 19.90 4.31
N THR A 54 -67.98 21.21 4.45
CA THR A 54 -68.93 22.02 3.67
C THR A 54 -68.33 22.59 2.39
N ASN A 55 -67.02 22.86 2.39
CA ASN A 55 -66.28 23.36 1.24
C ASN A 55 -64.87 22.77 1.24
N ASN A 56 -64.31 22.49 0.08
CA ASN A 56 -62.93 22.05 -0.05
C ASN A 56 -62.28 22.49 -1.36
N GLY A 57 -60.96 22.58 -1.35
CA GLY A 57 -60.11 22.75 -2.51
C GLY A 57 -58.78 22.03 -2.29
N PHE A 58 -58.08 21.71 -3.38
CA PHE A 58 -56.79 21.05 -3.30
C PHE A 58 -55.82 21.57 -4.35
N VAL A 59 -54.53 21.47 -4.06
CA VAL A 59 -53.44 21.66 -5.01
C VAL A 59 -52.43 20.53 -4.82
N ASP A 60 -51.99 20.01 -5.96
CA ASP A 60 -51.05 18.89 -6.03
C ASP A 60 -49.78 19.38 -6.72
N GLN A 61 -48.62 19.12 -6.12
CA GLN A 61 -47.33 19.50 -6.65
C GLN A 61 -46.32 18.36 -6.49
N ASN A 62 -45.59 18.05 -7.57
CA ASN A 62 -44.49 17.10 -7.48
C ASN A 62 -43.28 17.76 -6.83
N ILE A 63 -42.74 17.12 -5.81
CA ILE A 63 -41.47 17.48 -5.17
C ILE A 63 -40.45 16.37 -5.45
N ARG A 64 -39.17 16.73 -5.54
CA ARG A 64 -38.08 15.78 -5.76
C ARG A 64 -37.11 15.81 -4.59
N ILE A 65 -37.01 14.69 -3.89
CA ILE A 65 -36.02 14.48 -2.84
C ILE A 65 -34.72 14.02 -3.50
N LYS A 66 -33.63 14.75 -3.22
CA LYS A 66 -32.30 14.41 -3.72
C LYS A 66 -31.69 13.31 -2.86
N GLN A 67 -30.88 12.47 -3.47
CA GLN A 67 -30.04 11.54 -2.73
C GLN A 67 -28.93 12.31 -2.02
N VAL A 68 -28.77 12.06 -0.71
CA VAL A 68 -27.80 12.73 0.14
C VAL A 68 -26.84 11.68 0.67
N PRO A 69 -25.55 11.71 0.29
CA PRO A 69 -24.55 10.82 0.85
C PRO A 69 -24.45 10.98 2.37
N THR A 70 -24.35 9.87 3.10
CA THR A 70 -24.26 9.88 4.57
C THR A 70 -23.05 9.12 5.11
N SER A 71 -22.62 8.05 4.45
CA SER A 71 -21.46 7.26 4.88
C SER A 71 -20.69 6.69 3.69
N LEU A 72 -19.38 6.55 3.88
CA LEU A 72 -18.44 5.96 2.93
C LEU A 72 -17.72 4.81 3.64
N GLU A 73 -17.92 3.60 3.15
CA GLU A 73 -17.31 2.38 3.67
C GLU A 73 -16.18 1.91 2.76
N ILE A 74 -15.08 1.46 3.36
CA ILE A 74 -13.95 0.83 2.68
C ILE A 74 -13.98 -0.65 3.04
N LEU A 75 -14.09 -1.50 2.03
CA LEU A 75 -14.06 -2.96 2.15
C LEU A 75 -12.76 -3.49 1.55
N LEU A 76 -12.11 -4.39 2.28
CA LEU A 76 -10.95 -5.14 1.84
C LEU A 76 -11.30 -6.62 1.76
N GLU A 77 -10.67 -7.34 0.82
CA GLU A 77 -10.76 -8.79 0.78
C GLU A 77 -10.11 -9.41 2.04
N ASN A 78 -8.91 -8.92 2.40
CA ASN A 78 -8.18 -9.31 3.60
C ASN A 78 -7.65 -8.07 4.34
N LYS A 79 -7.72 -8.06 5.67
CA LYS A 79 -7.13 -7.01 6.53
C LYS A 79 -5.62 -7.20 6.72
N GLU A 80 -5.17 -8.42 6.53
CA GLU A 80 -3.77 -8.84 6.57
C GLU A 80 -3.38 -9.24 5.16
N VAL A 81 -2.34 -8.62 4.62
CA VAL A 81 -1.91 -8.78 3.24
C VAL A 81 -0.50 -9.34 3.23
N GLU A 82 -0.30 -10.42 2.47
CA GLU A 82 1.02 -10.97 2.23
C GLU A 82 1.83 -10.08 1.29
N PRO A 83 3.13 -9.89 1.55
CA PRO A 83 3.98 -9.18 0.61
C PRO A 83 4.04 -9.93 -0.73
N GLY A 84 4.06 -9.18 -1.84
CA GLY A 84 4.07 -9.74 -3.19
C GLY A 84 2.69 -10.10 -3.73
N THR A 85 1.62 -9.80 -3.00
CA THR A 85 0.22 -9.97 -3.44
C THR A 85 -0.46 -8.62 -3.64
N ASP A 86 -1.60 -8.62 -4.32
CA ASP A 86 -2.39 -7.41 -4.57
C ASP A 86 -3.40 -7.16 -3.45
N LEU A 87 -3.38 -5.95 -2.90
CA LEU A 87 -4.40 -5.45 -2.01
C LEU A 87 -5.65 -5.09 -2.84
N LYS A 88 -6.76 -5.79 -2.62
CA LYS A 88 -8.05 -5.49 -3.25
C LYS A 88 -8.91 -4.59 -2.38
N ILE A 89 -9.19 -3.39 -2.88
CA ILE A 89 -9.95 -2.33 -2.20
C ILE A 89 -11.27 -2.10 -2.93
N LYS A 90 -12.35 -1.96 -2.18
CA LYS A 90 -13.67 -1.55 -2.69
C LYS A 90 -14.26 -0.47 -1.81
N THR A 91 -14.79 0.59 -2.41
CA THR A 91 -15.48 1.65 -1.67
C THR A 91 -16.97 1.59 -1.93
N ILE A 92 -17.79 1.84 -0.91
CA ILE A 92 -19.25 1.91 -1.04
C ILE A 92 -19.73 3.19 -0.37
N LEU A 93 -20.40 4.04 -1.15
CA LEU A 93 -21.06 5.24 -0.67
C LEU A 93 -22.54 4.92 -0.42
N TYR A 94 -23.05 5.25 0.75
CA TYR A 94 -24.46 5.07 1.11
C TYR A 94 -25.18 6.40 1.27
N ASP A 95 -26.48 6.39 0.99
CA ASP A 95 -27.36 7.53 1.16
C ASP A 95 -28.07 7.56 2.52
N GLN A 96 -28.98 8.53 2.70
CA GLN A 96 -29.73 8.69 3.95
C GLN A 96 -30.65 7.52 4.33
N THR A 97 -30.88 6.59 3.41
CA THR A 97 -31.67 5.37 3.62
C THR A 97 -30.80 4.12 3.75
N GLY A 98 -29.49 4.25 3.61
CA GLY A 98 -28.56 3.13 3.53
C GLY A 98 -28.51 2.48 2.14
N GLU A 99 -29.13 3.08 1.12
CA GLU A 99 -29.00 2.61 -0.25
C GLU A 99 -27.67 3.06 -0.87
N LYS A 100 -27.12 2.24 -1.78
CA LYS A 100 -25.83 2.52 -2.41
C LYS A 100 -25.97 3.66 -3.43
N ILE A 101 -24.96 4.51 -3.50
CA ILE A 101 -24.84 5.60 -4.47
C ILE A 101 -23.74 5.24 -5.48
N ASP A 102 -24.11 5.23 -6.76
CA ASP A 102 -23.16 5.14 -7.86
C ASP A 102 -22.52 6.52 -8.08
N SER A 103 -21.24 6.65 -7.71
CA SER A 103 -20.46 7.89 -7.73
C SER A 103 -18.99 7.56 -7.96
N SER A 104 -18.11 8.56 -7.94
CA SER A 104 -16.67 8.35 -7.81
C SER A 104 -16.18 8.56 -6.38
N ALA A 105 -15.07 7.92 -6.04
CA ALA A 105 -14.34 8.08 -4.80
C ALA A 105 -12.84 8.16 -5.08
N ILE A 106 -12.15 9.07 -4.41
CA ILE A 106 -10.69 9.19 -4.47
C ILE A 106 -10.12 8.32 -3.34
N ILE A 107 -9.38 7.28 -3.71
CA ILE A 107 -8.62 6.44 -2.78
C ILE A 107 -7.21 7.02 -2.67
N THR A 108 -6.71 7.13 -1.44
CA THR A 108 -5.34 7.51 -1.12
C THR A 108 -4.73 6.44 -0.23
N ILE A 109 -3.64 5.81 -0.65
CA ILE A 109 -2.91 4.82 0.15
C ILE A 109 -1.68 5.50 0.75
N LYS A 110 -1.51 5.35 2.07
CA LYS A 110 -0.38 5.88 2.82
C LYS A 110 0.36 4.74 3.54
N ASN A 111 1.68 4.81 3.54
CA ASN A 111 2.50 3.90 4.33
C ASN A 111 2.57 4.31 5.81
N LYS A 112 3.29 3.52 6.62
CA LYS A 112 3.52 3.77 8.06
C LYS A 112 4.11 5.15 8.40
N ASN A 113 4.77 5.81 7.44
CA ASN A 113 5.37 7.14 7.60
C ASN A 113 4.43 8.25 7.11
N ASN A 114 3.15 7.95 6.87
CA ASN A 114 2.16 8.84 6.27
C ASN A 114 2.52 9.37 4.87
N LYS A 115 3.48 8.74 4.17
CA LYS A 115 3.81 9.09 2.78
C LYS A 115 2.74 8.50 1.86
N ILE A 116 2.19 9.36 1.00
CA ILE A 116 1.25 8.94 -0.05
C ILE A 116 2.03 8.11 -1.07
N LEU A 117 1.58 6.87 -1.26
CA LEU A 117 2.12 5.96 -2.27
C LEU A 117 1.30 6.00 -3.55
N GLU A 118 -0.02 6.08 -3.42
CA GLU A 118 -0.95 6.04 -4.54
C GLU A 118 -2.16 6.93 -4.28
N GLN A 119 -2.68 7.55 -5.33
CA GLN A 119 -3.92 8.33 -5.28
C GLN A 119 -4.69 8.18 -6.60
N VAL A 120 -5.85 7.53 -6.54
CA VAL A 120 -6.63 7.17 -7.71
C VAL A 120 -8.12 7.45 -7.51
N GLU A 121 -8.80 7.91 -8.55
CA GLU A 121 -10.26 8.03 -8.57
C GLU A 121 -10.86 6.75 -9.16
N ILE A 122 -11.78 6.13 -8.41
CA ILE A 122 -12.50 4.91 -8.84
C ILE A 122 -14.01 5.10 -8.71
N THR A 123 -14.77 4.33 -9.46
CA THR A 123 -16.23 4.26 -9.27
C THR A 123 -16.56 3.47 -8.00
N THR A 124 -17.48 3.99 -7.18
CA THR A 124 -18.00 3.27 -6.00
C THR A 124 -18.60 1.93 -6.43
N GLY A 125 -18.41 0.89 -5.61
CA GLY A 125 -18.81 -0.48 -5.94
C GLY A 125 -17.79 -1.26 -6.78
N GLY A 126 -16.85 -0.59 -7.45
CA GLY A 126 -15.74 -1.21 -8.18
C GLY A 126 -14.62 -1.72 -7.26
N PHE A 127 -13.81 -2.64 -7.77
CA PHE A 127 -12.57 -3.08 -7.13
C PHE A 127 -11.38 -2.33 -7.71
N PHE A 128 -10.45 -1.97 -6.84
CA PHE A 128 -9.12 -1.45 -7.18
C PHE A 128 -8.07 -2.38 -6.60
N GLU A 129 -7.09 -2.75 -7.39
CA GLU A 129 -5.99 -3.63 -6.98
C GLU A 129 -4.72 -2.79 -6.87
N PHE A 130 -4.07 -2.87 -5.71
CA PHE A 130 -2.81 -2.19 -5.44
C PHE A 130 -1.71 -3.21 -5.14
N PRO A 131 -0.65 -3.32 -5.96
CA PRO A 131 0.37 -4.32 -5.76
C PRO A 131 1.27 -3.98 -4.57
N ILE A 132 1.44 -4.94 -3.65
CA ILE A 132 2.40 -4.83 -2.54
C ILE A 132 3.72 -5.48 -2.96
N ALA A 133 4.85 -4.77 -2.80
CA ALA A 133 6.15 -5.33 -3.12
C ALA A 133 6.46 -6.56 -2.25
N TYR A 134 7.13 -7.57 -2.83
CA TYR A 134 7.45 -8.82 -2.13
C TYR A 134 8.41 -8.65 -0.96
N ASN A 135 9.22 -7.58 -0.97
CA ASN A 135 10.16 -7.24 0.08
C ASN A 135 9.67 -6.06 0.92
N GLU A 136 8.40 -5.68 0.82
CA GLU A 136 7.85 -4.60 1.66
C GLU A 136 7.81 -5.07 3.12
N PRO A 137 8.53 -4.38 4.03
CA PRO A 137 8.62 -4.82 5.41
C PRO A 137 7.26 -4.78 6.13
N PRO A 138 7.07 -5.61 7.16
CA PRO A 138 5.85 -5.63 7.95
C PRO A 138 5.53 -4.24 8.52
N ALA A 139 4.30 -3.80 8.29
CA ALA A 139 3.86 -2.46 8.63
C ALA A 139 2.34 -2.38 8.65
N GLU A 140 1.82 -1.41 9.41
CA GLU A 140 0.43 -0.97 9.31
C GLU A 140 0.35 0.22 8.36
N TRP A 141 -0.53 0.12 7.38
CA TRP A 141 -0.76 1.13 6.34
C TRP A 141 -2.19 1.64 6.44
N THR A 142 -2.42 2.83 5.88
CA THR A 142 -3.71 3.52 5.96
C THR A 142 -4.25 3.77 4.56
N ILE A 143 -5.53 3.45 4.38
CA ILE A 143 -6.32 3.75 3.20
C ILE A 143 -7.32 4.83 3.58
N ILE A 144 -7.31 5.92 2.81
CA ILE A 144 -8.27 7.02 2.98
C ILE A 144 -9.09 7.11 1.70
N ALA A 145 -10.41 7.04 1.82
CA ALA A 145 -11.31 7.25 0.70
C ALA A 145 -12.06 8.57 0.90
N LEU A 146 -12.23 9.35 -0.17
CA LEU A 146 -12.98 10.60 -0.17
C LEU A 146 -14.02 10.59 -1.28
N SER A 147 -15.28 10.81 -0.93
CA SER A 147 -16.36 11.00 -1.90
C SER A 147 -17.38 11.99 -1.34
N ASN A 148 -17.79 12.98 -2.13
CA ASN A 148 -18.79 13.98 -1.74
C ASN A 148 -18.53 14.66 -0.38
N LYS A 149 -17.25 14.93 -0.06
CA LYS A 149 -16.76 15.47 1.22
C LYS A 149 -16.90 14.53 2.44
N ILE A 150 -17.31 13.28 2.21
CA ILE A 150 -17.31 12.21 3.20
C ILE A 150 -16.00 11.47 3.08
N THR A 151 -15.32 11.31 4.21
CA THR A 151 -14.06 10.60 4.29
C THR A 151 -14.27 9.29 5.04
N GLY A 152 -13.76 8.19 4.49
CA GLY A 152 -13.57 6.93 5.18
C GLY A 152 -12.07 6.68 5.40
N GLU A 153 -11.72 6.06 6.51
CA GLU A 153 -10.34 5.68 6.83
C GLU A 153 -10.33 4.22 7.28
N PHE A 154 -9.35 3.46 6.81
CA PHE A 154 -9.18 2.04 7.13
C PHE A 154 -7.69 1.70 7.26
N HIS A 155 -7.34 0.88 8.25
CA HIS A 155 -5.98 0.40 8.46
C HIS A 155 -5.87 -1.07 8.09
N PHE A 156 -4.80 -1.45 7.41
CA PHE A 156 -4.48 -2.84 7.08
C PHE A 156 -3.02 -3.14 7.40
N LYS A 157 -2.72 -4.42 7.59
CA LYS A 157 -1.39 -4.87 8.00
C LYS A 157 -0.73 -5.67 6.88
N ILE A 158 0.50 -5.30 6.55
CA ILE A 158 1.41 -6.16 5.77
C ILE A 158 2.05 -7.13 6.75
N ILE A 159 1.83 -8.43 6.54
CA ILE A 159 2.32 -9.46 7.46
C ILE A 159 3.76 -9.87 7.17
N GLU A 160 4.37 -10.48 8.17
CA GLU A 160 5.69 -11.11 8.07
C GLU A 160 5.60 -12.36 7.21
N LYS A 161 6.53 -12.48 6.27
CA LYS A 161 6.71 -13.65 5.42
C LYS A 161 8.18 -14.02 5.41
N GLN A 162 8.51 -15.08 6.14
CA GLN A 162 9.82 -15.74 6.07
C GLN A 162 9.73 -16.84 5.01
N ASP A 163 10.50 -16.71 3.94
CA ASP A 163 10.54 -17.74 2.90
C ASP A 163 11.91 -17.76 2.23
N VAL A 164 12.34 -18.95 1.85
CA VAL A 164 13.66 -19.20 1.27
C VAL A 164 13.50 -19.97 -0.03
N LYS A 165 14.03 -19.41 -1.10
CA LYS A 165 14.16 -20.09 -2.38
C LYS A 165 15.39 -20.98 -2.35
N VAL A 166 15.19 -22.22 -2.74
CA VAL A 166 16.20 -23.27 -2.75
C VAL A 166 16.44 -23.70 -4.19
N ASP A 167 17.67 -23.53 -4.66
CA ASP A 167 18.10 -23.99 -5.98
C ASP A 167 19.38 -24.81 -5.83
N VAL A 168 19.55 -25.86 -6.65
CA VAL A 168 20.77 -26.69 -6.64
C VAL A 168 21.37 -26.71 -8.05
N ILE A 169 22.61 -26.23 -8.18
CA ILE A 169 23.31 -26.13 -9.45
C ILE A 169 24.74 -26.64 -9.28
N ASN A 170 25.15 -27.65 -10.05
CA ASN A 170 26.51 -28.20 -10.04
C ASN A 170 27.03 -28.50 -8.61
N ASN A 171 26.27 -29.26 -7.82
CA ASN A 171 26.60 -29.62 -6.44
C ASN A 171 26.76 -28.42 -5.50
N THR A 172 26.22 -27.26 -5.87
CA THR A 172 26.14 -26.06 -5.04
C THR A 172 24.68 -25.79 -4.71
N LEU A 173 24.38 -25.81 -3.41
CA LEU A 173 23.10 -25.39 -2.88
C LEU A 173 23.09 -23.86 -2.77
N ILE A 174 22.15 -23.22 -3.44
CA ILE A 174 21.95 -21.77 -3.45
C ILE A 174 20.66 -21.50 -2.67
N LEU A 175 20.81 -20.79 -1.56
CA LEU A 175 19.71 -20.38 -0.69
C LEU A 175 19.53 -18.87 -0.84
N LYS A 176 18.35 -18.43 -1.23
CA LYS A 176 18.01 -17.00 -1.34
C LYS A 176 16.81 -16.68 -0.45
N ASN A 177 16.93 -15.68 0.41
CA ASN A 177 15.76 -15.15 1.12
C ASN A 177 14.84 -14.42 0.13
N ILE A 178 13.61 -14.89 -0.01
CA ILE A 178 12.55 -14.28 -0.85
C ILE A 178 11.40 -13.71 -0.01
N GLY A 179 11.55 -13.74 1.32
CA GLY A 179 10.65 -13.11 2.27
C GLY A 179 10.85 -11.61 2.39
N ASN A 180 10.00 -10.96 3.18
CA ASN A 180 10.08 -9.52 3.49
C ASN A 180 10.76 -9.20 4.83
N VAL A 181 11.24 -10.22 5.53
CA VAL A 181 11.99 -10.11 6.79
C VAL A 181 13.24 -10.99 6.75
N PRO A 182 14.25 -10.73 7.60
CA PRO A 182 15.38 -11.62 7.75
C PRO A 182 14.94 -13.05 8.07
N TYR A 183 15.57 -14.02 7.41
CA TYR A 183 15.32 -15.43 7.60
C TYR A 183 16.28 -15.98 8.64
N ASN A 184 15.75 -16.35 9.80
CA ASN A 184 16.50 -16.82 10.97
C ASN A 184 15.95 -18.17 11.43
N ALA A 185 16.18 -19.22 10.64
CA ALA A 185 15.67 -20.56 10.91
C ALA A 185 16.66 -21.64 10.45
N SER A 186 16.49 -22.86 10.97
CA SER A 186 17.33 -24.00 10.59
C SER A 186 16.74 -24.77 9.41
N LEU A 187 17.53 -25.05 8.39
CA LEU A 187 17.17 -25.94 7.28
C LEU A 187 17.68 -27.36 7.54
N MET A 188 16.85 -28.36 7.21
CA MET A 188 17.25 -29.76 7.25
C MET A 188 17.48 -30.28 5.84
N ILE A 189 18.71 -30.68 5.55
CA ILE A 189 19.13 -31.27 4.29
C ILE A 189 19.32 -32.76 4.51
N LYS A 190 18.61 -33.60 3.76
CA LYS A 190 18.81 -35.06 3.80
C LYS A 190 19.52 -35.54 2.56
N PHE A 191 20.61 -36.29 2.77
CA PHE A 191 21.29 -37.06 1.74
C PHE A 191 20.86 -38.52 1.89
N GLY A 192 19.79 -38.91 1.18
CA GLY A 192 19.12 -40.18 1.46
C GLY A 192 18.55 -40.22 2.89
N ASN A 193 19.15 -41.02 3.77
CA ASN A 193 18.70 -41.19 5.18
C ASN A 193 19.51 -40.37 6.20
N GLU A 194 20.52 -39.63 5.76
CA GLU A 194 21.39 -38.86 6.67
C GLU A 194 20.96 -37.38 6.71
N PRO A 195 20.34 -36.91 7.81
CA PRO A 195 19.94 -35.51 7.95
C PRO A 195 21.10 -34.65 8.45
N ILE A 196 21.26 -33.48 7.84
CA ILE A 196 22.20 -32.42 8.25
C ILE A 196 21.39 -31.16 8.50
N ARG A 197 21.60 -30.53 9.66
CA ARG A 197 20.99 -29.24 10.00
C ARG A 197 21.96 -28.11 9.74
N ILE A 198 21.45 -27.04 9.15
CA ILE A 198 22.18 -25.79 8.91
C ILE A 198 21.38 -24.65 9.50
N ASP A 199 21.97 -23.91 10.42
CA ASP A 199 21.40 -22.67 10.92
C ASP A 199 21.63 -21.57 9.89
N LEU A 200 20.53 -20.98 9.41
CA LEU A 200 20.56 -20.00 8.34
C LEU A 200 20.10 -18.64 8.87
N GLU A 201 20.97 -17.66 8.68
CA GLU A 201 20.72 -16.23 8.90
C GLU A 201 20.92 -15.54 7.55
N LEU A 202 19.84 -15.06 6.95
CA LEU A 202 19.85 -14.34 5.67
C LEU A 202 19.08 -13.03 5.79
N GLU A 203 19.73 -11.92 5.48
CA GLU A 203 19.05 -10.66 5.23
C GLU A 203 18.08 -10.78 4.03
N VAL A 204 17.17 -9.82 3.88
CA VAL A 204 16.23 -9.79 2.75
C VAL A 204 17.01 -9.73 1.43
N ASP A 205 16.65 -10.58 0.48
CA ASP A 205 17.35 -10.79 -0.80
C ASP A 205 18.80 -11.32 -0.71
N GLU A 206 19.31 -11.64 0.49
CA GLU A 206 20.63 -12.24 0.64
C GLU A 206 20.66 -13.65 0.05
N VAL A 207 21.81 -13.99 -0.55
CA VAL A 207 22.08 -15.30 -1.13
C VAL A 207 23.28 -15.91 -0.42
N LYS A 208 23.10 -17.11 0.14
CA LYS A 208 24.22 -17.95 0.61
C LYS A 208 24.35 -19.18 -0.26
N LYS A 209 25.59 -19.57 -0.51
CA LYS A 209 25.94 -20.74 -1.32
C LYS A 209 26.64 -21.77 -0.45
N TYR A 210 26.30 -23.04 -0.63
CA TYR A 210 26.89 -24.15 0.11
C TYR A 210 27.38 -25.22 -0.87
N SER A 211 28.65 -25.63 -0.71
CA SER A 211 29.21 -26.76 -1.46
C SER A 211 28.74 -28.06 -0.82
N LEU A 212 28.08 -28.89 -1.63
CA LEU A 212 27.63 -30.23 -1.25
C LEU A 212 28.70 -31.26 -1.66
N LYS A 213 29.16 -32.07 -0.71
CA LYS A 213 30.07 -33.19 -0.96
C LYS A 213 29.53 -34.44 -0.27
N ALA A 214 29.64 -35.58 -0.93
CA ALA A 214 29.33 -36.92 -0.41
C ALA A 214 30.23 -37.94 -1.14
N PRO A 215 30.39 -39.18 -0.64
CA PRO A 215 31.01 -40.26 -1.40
C PRO A 215 30.41 -40.38 -2.81
N ASP A 216 31.21 -40.88 -3.77
CA ASP A 216 30.76 -40.95 -5.17
C ASP A 216 29.48 -41.80 -5.29
N GLY A 217 28.41 -41.18 -5.78
CA GLY A 217 27.10 -41.81 -5.91
C GLY A 217 25.97 -40.85 -6.27
N GLU A 218 24.80 -41.42 -6.58
CA GLU A 218 23.56 -40.69 -6.80
C GLU A 218 22.75 -40.66 -5.50
N TYR A 219 22.30 -39.47 -5.09
CA TYR A 219 21.57 -39.26 -3.86
C TYR A 219 20.26 -38.52 -4.13
N VAL A 220 19.18 -38.95 -3.47
CA VAL A 220 17.96 -38.15 -3.35
C VAL A 220 18.26 -37.04 -2.33
N LEU A 221 18.27 -35.80 -2.78
CA LEU A 221 18.44 -34.63 -1.94
C LEU A 221 17.06 -34.09 -1.59
N GLU A 222 16.71 -34.12 -0.31
CA GLU A 222 15.48 -33.53 0.23
C GLU A 222 15.84 -32.35 1.13
N ILE A 223 15.25 -31.17 0.88
CA ILE A 223 15.48 -29.97 1.69
C ILE A 223 14.15 -29.56 2.32
N ILE A 224 14.12 -29.56 3.64
CA ILE A 224 12.95 -29.28 4.45
C ILE A 224 13.16 -27.95 5.19
N ALA A 225 12.22 -27.04 5.02
CA ALA A 225 12.13 -25.76 5.72
C ALA A 225 10.75 -25.68 6.39
N ASP A 226 10.70 -25.32 7.67
CA ASP A 226 9.43 -25.12 8.40
C ASP A 226 8.47 -26.32 8.31
N GLU A 227 9.01 -27.53 8.41
CA GLU A 227 8.29 -28.81 8.31
C GLU A 227 7.70 -29.12 6.91
N GLU A 228 7.90 -28.26 5.92
CA GLU A 228 7.51 -28.48 4.53
C GLU A 228 8.72 -28.83 3.63
N SER A 229 8.55 -29.81 2.74
CA SER A 229 9.58 -30.14 1.74
C SER A 229 9.58 -29.06 0.65
N LYS A 230 10.66 -28.29 0.56
CA LYS A 230 10.81 -27.19 -0.41
C LYS A 230 11.43 -27.67 -1.73
N PHE A 231 12.22 -28.75 -1.69
CA PHE A 231 12.98 -29.23 -2.83
C PHE A 231 13.25 -30.74 -2.73
N THR A 232 13.13 -31.45 -3.85
CA THR A 232 13.48 -32.88 -3.94
C THR A 232 14.01 -33.19 -5.34
N GLU A 233 15.29 -33.56 -5.45
CA GLU A 233 15.93 -33.91 -6.72
C GLU A 233 17.02 -34.97 -6.53
N ASN A 234 17.29 -35.77 -7.56
CA ASN A 234 18.43 -36.68 -7.60
C ASN A 234 19.68 -35.92 -8.04
N VAL A 235 20.74 -35.97 -7.24
CA VAL A 235 22.01 -35.28 -7.53
C VAL A 235 23.18 -36.27 -7.48
N ALA A 236 24.11 -36.13 -8.43
CA ALA A 236 25.34 -36.90 -8.46
C ALA A 236 26.43 -36.15 -7.68
N LEU A 237 26.81 -36.69 -6.53
CA LEU A 237 27.80 -36.07 -5.64
C LEU A 237 29.12 -36.82 -5.72
N THR A 238 30.22 -36.10 -5.50
CA THR A 238 31.57 -36.66 -5.47
C THR A 238 32.37 -36.11 -4.29
N GLY A 239 33.15 -36.95 -3.63
CA GLY A 239 33.78 -36.56 -2.36
C GLY A 239 34.21 -37.73 -1.47
N LYS A 240 34.76 -37.41 -0.30
CA LYS A 240 35.25 -38.43 0.67
C LYS A 240 34.28 -38.68 1.82
N SER A 241 33.45 -37.70 2.13
CA SER A 241 32.53 -37.70 3.26
C SER A 241 31.36 -36.76 2.97
N ILE A 242 30.23 -36.99 3.62
CA ILE A 242 29.09 -36.07 3.54
C ILE A 242 29.46 -34.80 4.30
N SER A 243 29.46 -33.66 3.61
CA SER A 243 29.74 -32.36 4.21
C SER A 243 29.03 -31.26 3.45
N VAL A 244 28.42 -30.34 4.18
CA VAL A 244 27.90 -29.09 3.64
C VAL A 244 28.77 -27.95 4.17
N LYS A 245 29.43 -27.22 3.26
CA LYS A 245 30.30 -26.10 3.63
C LYS A 245 29.86 -24.84 2.94
N GLU A 246 29.65 -23.78 3.71
CA GLU A 246 29.36 -22.45 3.17
C GLU A 246 30.52 -21.99 2.28
N ILE A 247 30.17 -21.50 1.10
CA ILE A 247 31.09 -20.85 0.16
C ILE A 247 30.95 -19.36 0.44
N SER A 248 31.87 -18.82 1.25
CA SER A 248 31.87 -17.38 1.53
C SER A 248 32.23 -16.61 0.26
N ASP A 249 31.26 -15.87 -0.28
CA ASP A 249 31.45 -15.04 -1.49
C ASP A 249 32.54 -13.94 -1.28
N PHE A 250 32.87 -13.62 -0.02
CA PHE A 250 33.99 -12.74 0.34
C PHE A 250 35.37 -13.30 -0.06
N GLY A 251 35.50 -14.59 -0.37
CA GLY A 251 36.75 -15.15 -0.89
C GLY A 251 37.09 -14.65 -2.30
N VAL A 252 36.11 -14.43 -3.17
CA VAL A 252 36.40 -14.24 -4.60
C VAL A 252 37.06 -12.88 -4.91
N LEU A 253 36.73 -11.82 -4.16
CA LEU A 253 37.38 -10.51 -4.33
C LEU A 253 38.80 -10.45 -3.72
N PHE A 254 39.14 -11.35 -2.80
CA PHE A 254 40.45 -11.36 -2.14
C PHE A 254 41.38 -12.51 -2.60
N GLU A 255 40.85 -13.54 -3.27
CA GLU A 255 41.61 -14.74 -3.65
C GLU A 255 42.33 -14.66 -5.00
N THR A 256 42.11 -13.60 -5.79
CA THR A 256 42.91 -13.38 -6.99
C THR A 256 44.09 -12.45 -6.66
N PRO A 257 45.29 -12.97 -6.36
CA PRO A 257 46.47 -12.14 -6.08
C PRO A 257 46.78 -11.18 -7.25
N ILE A 258 46.32 -11.52 -8.46
CA ILE A 258 46.43 -10.68 -9.66
C ILE A 258 45.65 -9.36 -9.51
N VAL A 259 44.43 -9.38 -8.95
CA VAL A 259 43.64 -8.16 -8.75
C VAL A 259 44.33 -7.25 -7.74
N TRP A 260 44.91 -7.82 -6.67
CA TRP A 260 45.71 -7.06 -5.71
C TRP A 260 46.97 -6.46 -6.32
N ILE A 261 47.71 -7.23 -7.12
CA ILE A 261 48.88 -6.70 -7.86
C ILE A 261 48.47 -5.52 -8.73
N PHE A 262 47.32 -5.62 -9.42
CA PHE A 262 46.80 -4.56 -10.28
C PHE A 262 46.40 -3.31 -9.49
N VAL A 263 45.69 -3.46 -8.37
CA VAL A 263 45.30 -2.36 -7.48
C VAL A 263 46.55 -1.68 -6.89
N ILE A 264 47.54 -2.45 -6.45
CA ILE A 264 48.82 -1.93 -5.93
C ILE A 264 49.59 -1.18 -7.03
N LEU A 265 49.58 -1.68 -8.27
CA LEU A 265 50.21 -1.01 -9.42
C LEU A 265 49.54 0.33 -9.73
N ILE A 266 48.20 0.39 -9.72
CA ILE A 266 47.46 1.64 -9.95
C ILE A 266 47.73 2.64 -8.82
N LEU A 267 47.64 2.21 -7.55
CA LEU A 267 47.94 3.08 -6.41
C LEU A 267 49.39 3.57 -6.43
N GLY A 268 50.33 2.69 -6.77
CA GLY A 268 51.74 3.02 -6.96
C GLY A 268 51.96 4.02 -8.07
N TYR A 269 51.27 3.85 -9.21
CA TYR A 269 51.32 4.77 -10.34
C TYR A 269 50.72 6.14 -10.01
N VAL A 270 49.55 6.19 -9.36
CA VAL A 270 48.92 7.46 -8.92
C VAL A 270 49.83 8.18 -7.93
N SER A 271 50.38 7.47 -6.95
CA SER A 271 51.33 8.02 -5.97
C SER A 271 52.58 8.55 -6.66
N TYR A 272 53.11 7.82 -7.65
CA TYR A 272 54.25 8.25 -8.47
C TYR A 272 53.93 9.51 -9.28
N VAL A 273 52.76 9.60 -9.89
CA VAL A 273 52.32 10.79 -10.65
C VAL A 273 52.17 11.99 -9.73
N LEU A 274 51.56 11.82 -8.55
CA LEU A 274 51.41 12.89 -7.56
C LEU A 274 52.78 13.36 -7.03
N TYR A 275 53.68 12.43 -6.72
CA TYR A 275 55.05 12.76 -6.30
C TYR A 275 55.80 13.53 -7.39
N ARG A 276 55.74 13.04 -8.64
CA ARG A 276 56.41 13.68 -9.79
C ARG A 276 55.82 15.06 -10.11
N LYS A 277 54.52 15.25 -9.92
CA LYS A 277 53.83 16.52 -10.22
C LYS A 277 53.98 17.54 -9.09
N GLY A 278 54.06 17.10 -7.83
CA GLY A 278 54.26 17.96 -6.66
C GLY A 278 55.67 18.51 -6.47
N PHE A 279 56.70 17.89 -7.06
CA PHE A 279 58.10 18.33 -6.92
C PHE A 279 58.56 19.41 -7.91
N LYS A 280 57.69 19.96 -8.76
CA LYS A 280 58.01 21.21 -9.46
C LYS A 280 57.83 22.37 -8.49
N LYS A 281 58.94 22.73 -7.82
CA LYS A 281 59.07 23.94 -6.99
C LYS A 281 58.40 25.12 -7.68
N THR A 282 57.25 25.55 -7.19
CA THR A 282 56.72 26.88 -7.48
C THR A 282 57.70 27.87 -6.87
N PHE A 283 58.54 28.44 -7.72
CA PHE A 283 59.34 29.60 -7.40
C PHE A 283 58.36 30.75 -7.09
N PHE A 284 58.09 31.00 -5.81
CA PHE A 284 57.27 32.12 -5.35
C PHE A 284 58.04 33.43 -5.62
N GLY A 285 57.85 33.98 -6.81
CA GLY A 285 58.14 35.39 -7.08
C GLY A 285 57.12 36.25 -6.34
N ARG A 286 57.58 37.05 -5.38
CA ARG A 286 56.80 38.14 -4.78
C ARG A 286 56.35 39.09 -5.90
N ILE A 287 55.06 39.19 -6.14
CA ILE A 287 54.47 40.32 -6.84
C ILE A 287 53.69 41.12 -5.81
N ASN A 288 54.13 42.37 -5.66
CA ASN A 288 53.55 43.38 -4.79
C ASN A 288 52.74 44.32 -5.69
N LEU A 289 51.41 44.22 -5.69
CA LEU A 289 50.46 45.09 -6.39
C LEU A 289 49.07 44.63 -5.96
N GLY A 290 48.14 45.42 -5.48
CA GLY A 290 47.99 46.85 -5.27
C GLY A 290 46.53 46.99 -4.79
N LYS A 291 46.25 47.87 -3.83
CA LYS A 291 44.91 48.07 -3.26
C LYS A 291 43.87 48.26 -4.39
N ILE A 292 42.94 47.32 -4.52
CA ILE A 292 41.68 47.50 -5.24
C ILE A 292 40.59 47.64 -4.19
N ASN A 293 40.03 48.84 -4.07
CA ASN A 293 38.79 49.09 -3.33
C ASN A 293 37.62 48.55 -4.17
N ILE A 294 36.97 47.51 -3.69
CA ILE A 294 35.70 47.01 -4.24
C ILE A 294 34.59 47.51 -3.34
N ASN A 295 33.81 48.48 -3.83
CA ASN A 295 32.53 48.86 -3.24
C ASN A 295 31.49 47.79 -3.59
N PHE A 296 30.95 47.12 -2.58
CA PHE A 296 29.76 46.28 -2.72
C PHE A 296 28.51 47.15 -2.67
N VAL A 297 27.81 47.24 -3.79
CA VAL A 297 26.41 47.68 -3.84
C VAL A 297 25.55 46.43 -3.63
N PHE A 298 24.86 46.38 -2.50
CA PHE A 298 23.81 45.38 -2.23
C PHE A 298 22.53 45.82 -2.93
N ASP A 299 22.17 45.14 -4.01
CA ASP A 299 20.83 45.23 -4.57
C ASP A 299 19.92 44.26 -3.80
N ARG A 300 19.11 44.80 -2.89
CA ARG A 300 17.97 44.10 -2.32
C ARG A 300 16.79 44.34 -3.25
N ASN A 301 16.41 43.35 -4.04
CA ASN A 301 15.04 43.16 -4.51
C ASN A 301 14.95 41.80 -5.20
N CYS A 302 14.31 40.84 -4.54
CA CYS A 302 13.33 39.95 -5.16
C CYS A 302 12.55 39.23 -4.07
N PHE A 303 11.24 39.24 -4.27
CA PHE A 303 10.14 38.79 -3.43
C PHE A 303 10.19 37.30 -3.09
#